data_AF-A0A7X0H8H9-F1
#
_entry.id   AF-A0A7X0H8H9-F1
#
_cell.length_a   1.000
_cell.length_b   1.000
_cell.length_c   1.000
_cell.angle_alpha   90.00
_cell.angle_beta   90.00
_cell.angle_gamma   90.00
#
_symmetry.space_group_name_H-M   'P 1'
#
loop_
_entity.id
_entity.type
_entity.pdbx_description
1 polymer ?
#
loop_
_entity_poly.entity_id
_entity_poly.type
_entity_poly.pdbx_seq_one_letter_code
_entity_poly.pdbx_strand_id
1 'polypeptide(L)'
;MPDSAHRVRLEGVDFSTAFPTLRLFESFRMALQPSKILLGLLMLLLIYFGGVGLDFIWGEQQGDNGRTYRIFESTLNLELAYFHALINSAASLDLGLAALSNPASTSPGMIGALHGMIVDAPAKVWAQHPAFFVILVSYVLTIKMVLGGAIARLAATQACGGINVGLFETARFTGPRVVWYVVSPLIPLFVAGVIWLVLAVSGWVLFNLPGLNVIGGLLFWLMLFGGFVAACCVVFAALGSGMLPSALAVEGTDAFDVVSRVFTFLLYRPVRYLILTAVMLVYGAFTYLIVGLIVFLTLWFTRSAAGIWVDGFDQLLPVAQLGQPLGALDTEGLSTSEKATSWLIRVWSALLFGVSIAYAASYFFTAQTWLYLLLRRDVDGTDFEEYAAEEDAGRTVVPSSATASEKIDPDGPGDTGSQDDADA
;
A
#
# COMPACT_ATOMS: atom_id res chain seq x y z
N MET A 1 -60.38 24.34 12.27
CA MET A 1 -59.14 25.02 12.71
C MET A 1 -58.01 24.43 11.88
N PRO A 2 -57.22 25.24 11.16
CA PRO A 2 -56.16 24.71 10.31
C PRO A 2 -54.97 24.23 11.17
N ASP A 3 -54.41 23.11 10.74
CA ASP A 3 -53.23 22.45 11.29
C ASP A 3 -52.11 23.42 11.66
N SER A 4 -51.63 23.30 12.90
CA SER A 4 -50.37 23.91 13.32
C SER A 4 -49.23 23.32 12.49
N ALA A 5 -48.78 24.08 11.48
CA ALA A 5 -47.58 23.79 10.71
C ALA A 5 -46.40 23.56 11.66
N HIS A 6 -46.08 22.29 11.90
CA HIS A 6 -44.96 21.86 12.72
C HIS A 6 -43.68 22.21 11.97
N ARG A 7 -43.15 23.42 12.20
CA ARG A 7 -41.88 23.85 11.63
C ARG A 7 -40.75 23.11 12.36
N VAL A 8 -40.33 21.98 11.80
CA VAL A 8 -39.13 21.28 12.22
C VAL A 8 -37.93 22.17 11.91
N ARG A 9 -37.26 22.65 12.96
CA ARG A 9 -36.04 23.45 12.86
C ARG A 9 -34.85 22.49 12.93
N LEU A 10 -34.20 22.24 11.80
CA LEU A 10 -32.94 21.48 11.74
C LEU A 10 -31.85 22.35 12.37
N GLU A 11 -31.40 22.03 13.59
CA GLU A 11 -30.36 22.78 14.32
C GLU A 11 -28.95 22.59 13.73
N GLY A 12 -28.77 21.58 12.88
CA GLY A 12 -27.56 21.34 12.11
C GLY A 12 -27.66 20.02 11.37
N VAL A 13 -27.07 19.95 10.18
CA VAL A 13 -26.87 18.68 9.48
C VAL A 13 -25.45 18.25 9.74
N ASP A 14 -25.26 17.14 10.46
CA ASP A 14 -23.95 16.50 10.53
C ASP A 14 -23.67 15.81 9.20
N PHE A 15 -23.02 16.55 8.30
CA PHE A 15 -22.65 16.07 6.98
C PHE A 15 -21.72 14.85 7.04
N SER A 16 -20.97 14.64 8.13
CA SER A 16 -20.09 13.48 8.27
C SER A 16 -20.86 12.19 8.54
N THR A 17 -22.02 12.30 9.21
CA THR A 17 -22.96 11.20 9.43
C THR A 17 -23.86 10.98 8.21
N ALA A 18 -24.26 12.06 7.52
CA ALA A 18 -25.08 11.98 6.31
C ALA A 18 -24.30 11.49 5.07
N PHE A 19 -23.03 11.90 4.94
CA PHE A 19 -22.14 11.51 3.85
C PHE A 19 -20.80 11.00 4.42
N PRO A 20 -20.72 9.72 4.80
CA PRO A 20 -19.48 9.13 5.34
C PRO A 20 -18.26 9.30 4.41
N THR A 21 -18.49 9.42 3.10
CA THR A 21 -17.45 9.68 2.10
C THR A 21 -16.72 11.01 2.29
N LEU A 22 -17.28 11.98 3.01
CA LEU A 22 -16.59 13.24 3.33
C LEU A 22 -15.43 13.03 4.32
N ARG A 23 -15.47 11.95 5.13
CA ARG A 23 -14.37 11.60 6.04
C ARG A 23 -13.08 11.25 5.30
N LEU A 24 -13.16 10.95 4.00
CA LEU A 24 -11.98 10.77 3.16
C LEU A 24 -11.09 12.01 3.11
N PHE A 25 -11.66 13.22 3.19
CA PHE A 25 -10.88 14.45 3.19
C PHE A 25 -10.10 14.67 4.50
N GLU A 26 -10.46 13.97 5.58
CA GLU A 26 -9.69 13.99 6.82
C GLU A 26 -8.32 13.31 6.69
N SER A 27 -8.17 12.43 5.68
CA SER A 27 -6.91 11.72 5.40
C SER A 27 -5.71 12.66 5.27
N PHE A 28 -5.89 13.86 4.71
CA PHE A 28 -4.83 14.87 4.60
C PHE A 28 -4.29 15.30 5.96
N ARG A 29 -5.18 15.77 6.84
CA ARG A 29 -4.80 16.25 8.18
C ARG A 29 -4.24 15.11 9.02
N MET A 30 -4.80 13.92 8.89
CA MET A 30 -4.32 12.72 9.57
C MET A 30 -2.93 12.30 9.09
N ALA A 31 -2.65 12.39 7.79
CA ALA A 31 -1.37 11.98 7.20
C ALA A 31 -0.22 12.93 7.56
N LEU A 32 -0.51 14.19 7.89
CA LEU A 32 0.48 15.18 8.34
C LEU A 32 1.01 14.97 9.77
N GLN A 33 0.47 13.99 10.50
CA GLN A 33 0.92 13.75 11.87
C GLN A 33 2.40 13.32 11.92
N PRO A 34 3.21 13.91 12.83
CA PRO A 34 4.65 13.64 12.91
C PRO A 34 4.99 12.16 13.02
N SER A 35 4.22 11.38 13.81
CA SER A 35 4.45 9.94 14.00
C SER A 35 4.35 9.16 12.68
N LYS A 36 3.37 9.49 11.82
CA LYS A 36 3.17 8.79 10.54
C LYS A 36 4.20 9.22 9.50
N ILE A 37 4.55 10.52 9.46
CA ILE A 37 5.64 11.02 8.62
C ILE A 37 6.97 10.37 9.01
N LEU A 38 7.25 10.24 10.31
CA LEU A 38 8.48 9.60 10.79
C LEU A 38 8.56 8.13 10.37
N LEU A 39 7.46 7.38 10.47
CA LEU A 39 7.39 6.00 9.98
C LEU A 39 7.53 5.93 8.46
N GLY A 40 6.94 6.87 7.72
CA GLY A 40 7.12 6.99 6.26
C GLY A 40 8.57 7.30 5.87
N LEU A 41 9.25 8.17 6.62
CA LEU A 41 10.66 8.50 6.43
C LEU A 41 11.53 7.29 6.74
N LEU A 42 11.26 6.60 7.86
CA LEU A 42 11.96 5.36 8.22
C LEU A 42 11.79 4.30 7.13
N MET A 43 10.58 4.12 6.60
CA MET A 43 10.29 3.23 5.47
C MET A 43 11.15 3.57 4.26
N LEU A 44 11.21 4.85 3.88
CA LEU A 44 12.01 5.31 2.74
C LEU A 44 13.51 5.08 2.96
N LEU A 45 14.04 5.42 4.14
CA LEU A 45 15.45 5.23 4.45
C LEU A 45 15.83 3.75 4.46
N LEU A 46 15.01 2.88 5.04
CA LEU A 46 15.27 1.43 5.04
C LEU A 46 15.25 0.85 3.63
N ILE A 47 14.29 1.24 2.78
CA ILE A 47 14.24 0.79 1.39
C ILE A 47 15.48 1.25 0.63
N TYR A 48 15.84 2.54 0.74
CA TYR A 48 17.00 3.10 0.04
C TYR A 48 18.33 2.48 0.49
N PHE A 49 18.62 2.49 1.80
CA PHE A 49 19.87 1.94 2.31
C PHE A 49 19.95 0.41 2.16
N GLY A 50 18.83 -0.29 2.23
CA GLY A 50 18.80 -1.71 1.94
C GLY A 50 19.14 -2.01 0.48
N GLY A 51 18.59 -1.25 -0.46
CA GLY A 51 18.94 -1.37 -1.88
C GLY A 51 20.42 -1.06 -2.16
N VAL A 52 20.95 0.02 -1.58
CA VAL A 52 22.38 0.36 -1.66
C VAL A 52 23.26 -0.73 -1.03
N GLY A 53 22.82 -1.31 0.08
CA GLY A 53 23.50 -2.44 0.72
C GLY A 53 23.53 -3.68 -0.17
N LEU A 54 22.44 -3.97 -0.90
CA LEU A 54 22.40 -5.06 -1.86
C LEU A 54 23.33 -4.80 -3.06
N ASP A 55 23.39 -3.56 -3.56
CA ASP A 55 24.34 -3.17 -4.60
C ASP A 55 25.80 -3.33 -4.15
N PHE A 56 26.10 -3.03 -2.88
CA PHE A 56 27.43 -3.25 -2.33
C PHE A 56 27.77 -4.75 -2.26
N ILE A 57 26.81 -5.60 -1.90
CA ILE A 57 26.99 -7.06 -1.81
C ILE A 57 27.18 -7.68 -3.20
N TRP A 58 26.40 -7.26 -4.20
CA TRP A 58 26.47 -7.79 -5.56
C TRP A 58 27.64 -7.23 -6.37
N GLY A 59 28.16 -6.06 -5.97
CA GLY A 59 29.22 -5.37 -6.70
C GLY A 59 28.74 -4.81 -8.04
N GLU A 60 29.70 -4.22 -8.77
CA GLU A 60 29.42 -3.63 -10.08
C GLU A 60 29.23 -4.69 -11.16
N GLN A 61 28.17 -4.56 -11.94
CA GLN A 61 27.85 -5.42 -13.06
C GLN A 61 28.29 -4.77 -14.37
N GLN A 62 28.76 -5.57 -15.32
CA GLN A 62 29.18 -5.09 -16.63
C GLN A 62 28.00 -5.14 -17.61
N GLY A 63 27.63 -3.99 -18.16
CA GLY A 63 26.60 -3.91 -19.21
C GLY A 63 27.16 -4.19 -20.60
N ASP A 64 26.27 -4.53 -21.54
CA ASP A 64 26.62 -4.82 -22.94
C ASP A 64 27.42 -3.70 -23.62
N ASN A 65 27.22 -2.45 -23.18
CA ASN A 65 27.90 -1.26 -23.70
C ASN A 65 29.29 -1.02 -23.08
N GLY A 66 29.82 -1.97 -22.30
CA GLY A 66 31.08 -1.84 -21.58
C GLY A 66 31.04 -0.88 -20.37
N ARG A 67 29.87 -0.33 -20.04
CA ARG A 67 29.67 0.50 -18.84
C ARG A 67 29.38 -0.39 -17.63
N THR A 68 30.03 -0.12 -16.51
CA THR A 68 29.65 -0.73 -15.24
C THR A 68 28.40 -0.05 -14.69
N TYR A 69 27.53 -0.82 -14.06
CA TYR A 69 26.32 -0.33 -13.41
C TYR A 69 26.05 -1.11 -12.12
N ARG A 70 25.32 -0.48 -11.20
CA ARG A 70 24.80 -1.13 -10.00
C ARG A 70 23.32 -1.43 -10.20
N ILE A 71 22.86 -2.59 -9.73
CA ILE A 71 21.56 -3.14 -10.11
C ILE A 71 20.42 -2.33 -9.51
N PHE A 72 20.47 -2.01 -8.22
CA PHE A 72 19.45 -1.19 -7.55
C PHE A 72 19.50 0.25 -8.02
N GLU A 73 20.69 0.87 -8.15
CA GLU A 73 20.80 2.23 -8.68
C GLU A 73 20.23 2.36 -10.10
N SER A 74 20.53 1.42 -11.00
CA SER A 74 20.01 1.43 -12.37
C SER A 74 18.49 1.19 -12.39
N THR A 75 17.99 0.29 -11.54
CA THR A 75 16.56 0.02 -11.40
C THR A 75 15.82 1.24 -10.85
N LEU A 76 16.34 1.88 -9.78
CA LEU A 76 15.76 3.08 -9.19
C LEU A 76 15.70 4.22 -10.21
N ASN A 77 16.77 4.43 -10.98
CA ASN A 77 16.80 5.46 -12.02
C ASN A 77 15.81 5.15 -13.15
N LEU A 78 15.64 3.89 -13.53
CA LEU A 78 14.66 3.45 -14.51
C LEU A 78 13.22 3.68 -14.00
N GLU A 79 12.93 3.30 -12.76
CA GLU A 79 11.63 3.54 -12.10
C GLU A 79 11.32 5.03 -12.01
N LEU A 80 12.29 5.85 -11.60
CA LEU A 80 12.15 7.31 -11.58
C LEU A 80 11.90 7.87 -12.99
N ALA A 81 12.55 7.33 -14.02
CA ALA A 81 12.32 7.76 -15.40
C ALA A 81 10.89 7.45 -15.88
N TYR A 82 10.37 6.24 -15.57
CA TYR A 82 8.98 5.89 -15.86
C TYR A 82 8.00 6.76 -15.05
N PHE A 83 8.30 7.06 -13.79
CA PHE A 83 7.49 7.97 -12.97
C PHE A 83 7.46 9.40 -13.54
N HIS A 84 8.60 9.93 -14.02
CA HIS A 84 8.62 11.22 -14.70
C HIS A 84 7.82 11.19 -16.01
N ALA A 85 7.94 10.12 -16.81
CA ALA A 85 7.15 9.95 -18.02
C ALA A 85 5.65 9.88 -17.71
N LEU A 86 5.27 9.24 -16.61
CA LEU A 86 3.90 9.16 -16.12
C LEU A 86 3.35 10.54 -15.77
N ILE A 87 4.10 11.33 -15.00
CA ILE A 87 3.71 12.70 -14.63
C ILE A 87 3.54 13.57 -15.87
N ASN A 88 4.52 13.55 -16.79
CA ASN A 88 4.46 14.37 -18.00
C ASN A 88 3.29 13.98 -18.89
N SER A 89 3.01 12.68 -19.01
CA SER A 89 1.86 12.16 -19.77
C SER A 89 0.52 12.52 -19.11
N ALA A 90 0.45 12.49 -17.77
CA ALA A 90 -0.73 12.92 -17.03
C ALA A 90 -0.97 14.43 -17.18
N ALA A 91 0.09 15.24 -17.14
CA ALA A 91 0.01 16.70 -17.32
C ALA A 91 -0.41 17.09 -18.75
N SER A 92 0.01 16.31 -19.76
CA SER A 92 -0.42 16.48 -21.15
C SER A 92 -1.76 15.80 -21.48
N LEU A 93 -2.37 15.10 -20.51
CA LEU A 93 -3.55 14.25 -20.71
C LEU A 93 -3.35 13.18 -21.81
N ASP A 94 -2.11 12.79 -22.07
CA ASP A 94 -1.76 11.70 -22.99
C ASP A 94 -1.93 10.35 -22.28
N LEU A 95 -3.11 9.75 -22.43
CA LEU A 95 -3.39 8.42 -21.90
C LEU A 95 -2.55 7.32 -22.59
N GLY A 96 -1.90 7.60 -23.73
CA GLY A 96 -1.22 6.59 -24.54
C GLY A 96 -2.16 5.77 -25.42
N LEU A 97 -3.43 6.17 -25.55
CA LEU A 97 -4.41 5.52 -26.43
C LEU A 97 -4.02 5.67 -27.91
N ALA A 98 -3.24 6.70 -28.25
CA ALA A 98 -2.70 6.88 -29.59
C ALA A 98 -1.81 5.70 -30.02
N ALA A 99 -1.08 5.09 -29.08
CA ALA A 99 -0.25 3.91 -29.34
C ALA A 99 -1.06 2.67 -29.72
N LEU A 100 -2.32 2.55 -29.26
CA LEU A 100 -3.23 1.48 -29.68
C LEU A 100 -3.63 1.63 -31.16
N SER A 101 -3.63 2.87 -31.67
CA SER A 101 -4.01 3.18 -33.06
C SER A 101 -2.82 3.31 -34.01
N ASN A 102 -1.64 3.68 -33.50
CA ASN A 102 -0.44 3.91 -34.29
C ASN A 102 0.78 3.26 -33.63
N PRO A 103 1.23 2.08 -34.09
CA PRO A 103 2.38 1.38 -33.54
C PRO A 103 3.72 2.12 -33.74
N ALA A 104 3.74 3.23 -34.50
CA ALA A 104 4.90 4.11 -34.65
C ALA A 104 4.95 5.26 -33.62
N SER A 105 4.00 5.36 -32.69
CA SER A 105 4.02 6.40 -31.65
C SER A 105 5.23 6.21 -30.73
N THR A 106 6.08 7.24 -30.64
CA THR A 106 7.29 7.23 -29.82
C THR A 106 7.06 7.63 -28.36
N SER A 107 5.89 8.20 -28.01
CA SER A 107 5.55 8.50 -26.62
C SER A 107 4.98 7.25 -25.93
N PRO A 108 5.55 6.82 -24.79
CA PRO A 108 4.97 5.72 -24.01
C PRO A 108 3.57 6.06 -23.46
N GLY A 109 3.20 7.34 -23.38
CA GLY A 109 1.96 7.81 -22.76
C GLY A 109 1.81 7.37 -21.30
N MET A 110 0.64 7.63 -20.70
CA MET A 110 0.39 7.25 -19.31
C MET A 110 0.38 5.72 -19.13
N ILE A 111 -0.29 4.99 -20.03
CA ILE A 111 -0.40 3.52 -19.95
C ILE A 111 0.97 2.86 -20.15
N GLY A 112 1.78 3.30 -21.10
CA GLY A 112 3.11 2.72 -21.33
C GLY A 112 4.09 3.08 -20.21
N ALA A 113 3.98 4.26 -19.59
CA ALA A 113 4.75 4.58 -18.39
C ALA A 113 4.38 3.68 -17.20
N LEU A 114 3.07 3.42 -16.98
CA LEU A 114 2.61 2.46 -15.96
C LEU A 114 3.07 1.04 -16.26
N HIS A 115 2.98 0.59 -17.51
CA HIS A 115 3.48 -0.71 -17.93
C HIS A 115 5.00 -0.83 -17.71
N GLY A 116 5.74 0.23 -18.03
CA GLY A 116 7.17 0.33 -17.79
C GLY A 116 7.54 0.11 -16.33
N MET A 117 6.81 0.80 -15.44
CA MET A 117 6.99 0.74 -13.99
C MET A 117 6.56 -0.60 -13.39
N ILE A 118 5.43 -1.16 -13.81
CA ILE A 118 4.82 -2.35 -13.19
C ILE A 118 5.38 -3.66 -13.78
N VAL A 119 5.73 -3.66 -15.07
CA VAL A 119 6.08 -4.87 -15.81
C VAL A 119 7.50 -4.81 -16.34
N ASP A 120 7.88 -3.78 -17.10
CA ASP A 120 9.16 -3.81 -17.83
C ASP A 120 10.38 -3.70 -16.92
N ALA A 121 10.36 -2.82 -15.92
CA ALA A 121 11.45 -2.69 -14.95
C ALA A 121 11.62 -3.99 -14.13
N PRO A 122 10.58 -4.53 -13.47
CA PRO A 122 10.65 -5.84 -12.81
C PRO A 122 11.11 -6.98 -13.73
N ALA A 123 10.57 -7.06 -14.96
CA ALA A 123 10.91 -8.12 -15.91
C ALA A 123 12.37 -8.09 -16.34
N LYS A 124 12.96 -6.89 -16.55
CA LYS A 124 14.38 -6.74 -16.86
C LYS A 124 15.27 -7.24 -15.72
N VAL A 125 14.96 -6.84 -14.48
CA VAL A 125 15.73 -7.27 -13.30
C VAL A 125 15.58 -8.77 -13.09
N TRP A 126 14.38 -9.34 -13.27
CA TRP A 126 14.17 -10.78 -13.19
C TRP A 126 14.96 -11.57 -14.25
N ALA A 127 14.96 -11.11 -15.49
CA ALA A 127 15.65 -11.79 -16.59
C ALA A 127 17.18 -11.78 -16.43
N GLN A 128 17.74 -10.70 -15.88
CA GLN A 128 19.19 -10.54 -15.72
C GLN A 128 19.70 -11.03 -14.37
N HIS A 129 18.97 -10.74 -13.28
CA HIS A 129 19.39 -10.93 -11.89
C HIS A 129 18.24 -11.47 -11.01
N PRO A 130 17.78 -12.71 -11.22
CA PRO A 130 16.59 -13.25 -10.53
C PRO A 130 16.76 -13.36 -9.01
N ALA A 131 17.96 -13.75 -8.54
CA ALA A 131 18.23 -13.84 -7.09
C ALA A 131 18.16 -12.45 -6.42
N PHE A 132 18.73 -11.43 -7.06
CA PHE A 132 18.65 -10.05 -6.60
C PHE A 132 17.20 -9.56 -6.54
N PHE A 133 16.42 -9.84 -7.59
CA PHE A 133 15.00 -9.48 -7.66
C PHE A 133 14.20 -10.07 -6.49
N VAL A 134 14.32 -11.37 -6.21
CA VAL A 134 13.58 -12.03 -5.12
C VAL A 134 13.94 -11.42 -3.76
N ILE A 135 15.22 -11.18 -3.51
CA ILE A 135 15.68 -10.59 -2.24
C ILE A 135 15.20 -9.15 -2.11
N LEU A 136 15.33 -8.33 -3.16
CA LEU A 136 14.88 -6.95 -3.15
C LEU A 136 13.36 -6.85 -2.96
N VAL A 137 12.58 -7.61 -3.71
CA VAL A 137 11.11 -7.59 -3.64
C VAL A 137 10.62 -8.06 -2.28
N SER A 138 11.18 -9.16 -1.75
CA SER A 138 10.82 -9.65 -0.41
C SER A 138 11.19 -8.65 0.69
N TYR A 139 12.36 -8.01 0.59
CA TYR A 139 12.80 -6.95 1.51
C TYR A 139 11.86 -5.73 1.48
N VAL A 140 11.60 -5.19 0.29
CA VAL A 140 10.71 -4.03 0.09
C VAL A 140 9.29 -4.33 0.55
N LEU A 141 8.76 -5.51 0.19
CA LEU A 141 7.43 -5.95 0.60
C LEU A 141 7.32 -6.07 2.12
N THR A 142 8.33 -6.64 2.78
CA THR A 142 8.37 -6.77 4.24
C THR A 142 8.31 -5.40 4.92
N ILE A 143 9.17 -4.47 4.50
CA ILE A 143 9.18 -3.11 5.07
C ILE A 143 7.86 -2.40 4.82
N LYS A 144 7.35 -2.48 3.58
CA LYS A 144 6.09 -1.84 3.18
C LYS A 144 4.91 -2.35 4.01
N MET A 145 4.82 -3.66 4.23
CA MET A 145 3.70 -4.24 4.99
C MET A 145 3.79 -3.97 6.49
N VAL A 146 4.99 -4.04 7.08
CA VAL A 146 5.16 -3.82 8.53
C VAL A 146 5.00 -2.34 8.89
N LEU A 147 5.74 -1.45 8.24
CA LEU A 147 5.66 -0.02 8.53
C LEU A 147 4.38 0.60 7.98
N GLY A 148 3.87 0.11 6.85
CA GLY A 148 2.55 0.48 6.34
C GLY A 148 1.42 0.05 7.28
N GLY A 149 1.54 -1.14 7.88
CA GLY A 149 0.66 -1.62 8.94
C GLY A 149 0.69 -0.74 10.18
N ALA A 150 1.87 -0.30 10.62
CA ALA A 150 2.00 0.63 11.75
C ALA A 150 1.36 2.00 11.45
N ILE A 151 1.57 2.56 10.25
CA ILE A 151 0.89 3.80 9.81
C ILE A 151 -0.62 3.60 9.77
N ALA A 152 -1.08 2.47 9.23
CA ALA A 152 -2.48 2.13 9.16
C ALA A 152 -3.11 1.96 10.55
N ARG A 153 -2.37 1.43 11.53
CA ARG A 153 -2.84 1.34 12.93
C ARG A 153 -3.01 2.72 13.56
N LEU A 154 -2.05 3.63 13.36
CA LEU A 154 -2.19 5.03 13.80
C LEU A 154 -3.36 5.74 13.11
N ALA A 155 -3.62 5.43 11.84
CA ALA A 155 -4.75 5.97 11.11
C ALA A 155 -6.08 5.39 11.63
N ALA A 156 -6.13 4.08 11.89
CA ALA A 156 -7.32 3.39 12.38
C ALA A 156 -7.72 3.88 13.77
N THR A 157 -6.79 3.96 14.73
CA THR A 157 -7.10 4.43 16.09
C THR A 157 -7.55 5.88 16.11
N GLN A 158 -6.99 6.72 15.24
CA GLN A 158 -7.44 8.11 15.08
C GLN A 158 -8.82 8.20 14.39
N ALA A 159 -9.06 7.42 13.35
CA ALA A 159 -10.31 7.45 12.58
C ALA A 159 -11.50 6.87 13.35
N CYS A 160 -11.25 5.81 14.13
CA CYS A 160 -12.27 5.06 14.85
C CYS A 160 -12.47 5.57 16.28
N GLY A 161 -11.37 5.76 17.02
CA GLY A 161 -11.40 6.15 18.43
C GLY A 161 -11.19 7.64 18.70
N GLY A 162 -10.85 8.44 17.68
CA GLY A 162 -10.56 9.88 17.84
C GLY A 162 -9.30 10.18 18.68
N ILE A 163 -8.52 9.15 19.04
CA ILE A 163 -7.35 9.24 19.90
C ILE A 163 -6.05 9.12 19.10
N ASN A 164 -5.04 9.90 19.49
CA ASN A 164 -3.70 9.80 18.92
C ASN A 164 -2.86 8.86 19.76
N VAL A 165 -2.60 7.67 19.22
CA VAL A 165 -1.81 6.64 19.87
C VAL A 165 -0.32 6.88 19.65
N GLY A 166 0.51 6.56 20.65
CA GLY A 166 1.96 6.67 20.57
C GLY A 166 2.60 5.61 19.66
N LEU A 167 3.84 5.87 19.21
CA LEU A 167 4.61 4.91 18.40
C LEU A 167 4.88 3.60 19.13
N PHE A 168 5.13 3.67 20.45
CA PHE A 168 5.41 2.49 21.27
C PHE A 168 4.20 1.57 21.39
N GLU A 169 3.03 2.13 21.66
CA GLU A 169 1.76 1.39 21.74
C GLU A 169 1.39 0.77 20.37
N THR A 170 1.64 1.52 19.29
CA THR A 170 1.49 1.00 17.91
C THR A 170 2.43 -0.19 17.65
N ALA A 171 3.70 -0.08 18.08
CA ALA A 171 4.67 -1.17 17.93
C ALA A 171 4.29 -2.39 18.77
N ARG A 172 3.70 -2.20 19.96
CA ARG A 172 3.19 -3.29 20.81
C ARG A 172 2.03 -4.04 20.16
N PHE A 173 1.15 -3.34 19.42
CA PHE A 173 0.08 -3.98 18.65
C PHE A 173 0.58 -4.69 17.40
N THR A 174 1.46 -4.02 16.64
CA THR A 174 1.94 -4.47 15.32
C THR A 174 2.99 -5.57 15.44
N GLY A 175 3.88 -5.49 16.44
CA GLY A 175 5.02 -6.38 16.66
C GLY A 175 4.66 -7.87 16.68
N PRO A 176 3.72 -8.32 17.54
CA PRO A 176 3.27 -9.70 17.58
C PRO A 176 2.62 -10.20 16.28
N ARG A 177 2.18 -9.27 15.41
CA ARG A 177 1.46 -9.56 14.15
C ARG A 177 2.31 -9.37 12.90
N VAL A 178 3.60 -9.07 13.02
CA VAL A 178 4.50 -8.82 11.87
C VAL A 178 4.43 -9.93 10.83
N VAL A 179 4.36 -11.19 11.26
CA VAL A 179 4.24 -12.35 10.36
C VAL A 179 2.96 -12.25 9.50
N TRP A 180 1.83 -11.87 10.10
CA TRP A 180 0.57 -11.74 9.37
C TRP A 180 0.57 -10.59 8.37
N TYR A 181 1.24 -9.46 8.69
CA TYR A 181 1.46 -8.39 7.73
C TYR A 181 2.20 -8.87 6.49
N VAL A 182 3.29 -9.63 6.68
CA VAL A 182 4.13 -10.13 5.58
C VAL A 182 3.48 -11.27 4.80
N VAL A 183 2.73 -12.14 5.48
CA VAL A 183 2.07 -13.30 4.86
C VAL A 183 0.81 -12.91 4.08
N SER A 184 0.07 -11.87 4.51
CA SER A 184 -1.18 -11.46 3.86
C SER A 184 -1.12 -11.24 2.33
N PRO A 185 -0.13 -10.55 1.74
CA PRO A 185 -0.04 -10.41 0.28
C PRO A 185 0.47 -11.69 -0.40
N LEU A 186 1.15 -12.58 0.34
CA LEU A 186 1.72 -13.81 -0.19
C LEU A 186 0.68 -14.92 -0.33
N ILE A 187 -0.37 -14.93 0.51
CA ILE A 187 -1.46 -15.92 0.43
C ILE A 187 -2.09 -15.99 -0.97
N PRO A 188 -2.62 -14.89 -1.56
CA PRO A 188 -3.25 -14.97 -2.88
C PRO A 188 -2.25 -15.28 -3.99
N LEU A 189 -0.99 -14.84 -3.86
CA LEU A 189 0.09 -15.17 -4.80
C LEU A 189 0.46 -16.65 -4.73
N PHE A 190 0.47 -17.23 -3.52
CA PHE A 190 0.71 -18.65 -3.30
C PHE A 190 -0.42 -19.49 -3.91
N VAL A 191 -1.69 -19.12 -3.68
CA VAL A 191 -2.85 -19.80 -4.30
C VAL A 191 -2.77 -19.74 -5.82
N ALA A 192 -2.48 -18.56 -6.40
CA ALA A 192 -2.28 -18.41 -7.84
C ALA A 192 -1.11 -19.27 -8.35
N GLY A 193 0.00 -19.33 -7.61
CA GLY A 193 1.17 -20.14 -7.95
C GLY A 193 0.89 -21.65 -7.92
N VAL A 194 0.12 -22.14 -6.95
CA VAL A 194 -0.31 -23.55 -6.88
C VAL A 194 -1.21 -23.89 -8.07
N ILE A 195 -2.19 -23.04 -8.39
CA ILE A 195 -3.06 -23.24 -9.55
C ILE A 195 -2.23 -23.24 -10.83
N TRP A 196 -1.33 -22.27 -11.00
CA TRP A 196 -0.42 -22.19 -12.14
C TRP A 196 0.43 -23.47 -12.28
N LEU A 197 0.98 -24.00 -11.18
CA LEU A 197 1.77 -25.22 -11.19
C LEU A 197 0.93 -26.43 -11.63
N VAL A 198 -0.29 -26.57 -11.10
CA VAL A 198 -1.22 -27.64 -11.50
C VAL A 198 -1.56 -27.54 -12.99
N LEU A 199 -1.78 -26.33 -13.51
CA LEU A 199 -2.03 -26.09 -14.93
C LEU A 199 -0.80 -26.41 -15.79
N ALA A 200 0.40 -26.05 -15.33
CA ALA A 200 1.64 -26.34 -16.04
C ALA A 200 1.91 -27.85 -16.12
N VAL A 201 1.75 -28.56 -15.00
CA VAL A 201 1.92 -30.03 -14.94
C VAL A 201 0.86 -30.74 -15.77
N SER A 202 -0.42 -30.37 -15.63
CA SER A 202 -1.50 -30.97 -16.41
C SER A 202 -1.34 -30.68 -17.91
N GLY A 203 -0.93 -29.47 -18.29
CA GLY A 203 -0.61 -29.13 -19.67
C GLY A 203 0.55 -29.95 -20.23
N TRP A 204 1.63 -30.08 -19.46
CA TRP A 204 2.79 -30.91 -19.85
C TRP A 204 2.40 -32.37 -20.06
N VAL A 205 1.61 -32.95 -19.15
CA VAL A 205 1.14 -34.34 -19.28
C VAL A 205 0.18 -34.51 -20.47
N LEU A 206 -0.85 -33.66 -20.55
CA LEU A 206 -1.95 -33.84 -21.50
C LEU A 206 -1.54 -33.53 -22.94
N PHE A 207 -0.70 -32.52 -23.19
CA PHE A 207 -0.39 -32.08 -24.55
C PHE A 207 0.89 -32.68 -25.16
N ASN A 208 1.76 -33.30 -24.37
CA ASN A 208 3.02 -33.85 -24.88
C ASN A 208 2.89 -35.27 -25.46
N LEU A 209 1.82 -36.01 -25.14
CA LEU A 209 1.61 -37.39 -25.58
C LEU A 209 0.59 -37.47 -26.74
N PRO A 210 0.92 -38.12 -27.87
CA PRO A 210 -0.02 -38.34 -28.98
C PRO A 210 -1.26 -39.11 -28.50
N GLY A 211 -2.46 -38.59 -28.78
CA GLY A 211 -3.75 -39.17 -28.38
C GLY A 211 -4.30 -38.59 -27.08
N LEU A 212 -3.46 -38.39 -26.06
CA LEU A 212 -3.86 -37.72 -24.81
C LEU A 212 -4.14 -36.23 -25.03
N ASN A 213 -3.50 -35.62 -26.03
CA ASN A 213 -3.73 -34.24 -26.44
C ASN A 213 -5.19 -33.94 -26.84
N VAL A 214 -5.94 -34.92 -27.36
CA VAL A 214 -7.39 -34.77 -27.64
C VAL A 214 -8.18 -34.66 -26.34
N ILE A 215 -7.84 -35.47 -25.34
CA ILE A 215 -8.42 -35.37 -23.98
C ILE A 215 -8.03 -34.04 -23.34
N GLY A 216 -6.78 -33.59 -23.53
CA GLY A 216 -6.32 -32.27 -23.13
C GLY A 216 -7.16 -31.15 -23.75
N GLY A 217 -7.46 -31.25 -25.04
CA GLY A 217 -8.37 -30.32 -25.73
C GLY A 217 -9.79 -30.34 -25.16
N LEU A 218 -10.32 -31.52 -24.82
CA LEU A 218 -11.65 -31.66 -24.21
C LEU A 218 -11.70 -31.08 -22.79
N LEU A 219 -10.64 -31.26 -22.00
CA LEU A 219 -10.53 -30.75 -20.62
C LEU A 219 -10.02 -29.31 -20.56
N PHE A 220 -9.73 -28.67 -21.69
CA PHE A 220 -9.13 -27.34 -21.72
C PHE A 220 -9.99 -26.26 -21.06
N TRP A 221 -11.32 -26.42 -21.06
CA TRP A 221 -12.21 -25.48 -20.36
C TRP A 221 -11.98 -25.47 -18.83
N LEU A 222 -11.60 -26.60 -18.22
CA LEU A 222 -11.19 -26.66 -16.81
C LEU A 222 -9.87 -25.92 -16.60
N MET A 223 -8.94 -26.03 -17.57
CA MET A 223 -7.68 -25.30 -17.52
C MET A 223 -7.91 -23.78 -17.65
N LEU A 224 -8.82 -23.36 -18.52
CA LEU A 224 -9.25 -21.96 -18.64
C LEU A 224 -9.89 -21.45 -17.35
N PHE A 225 -10.74 -22.26 -16.71
CA PHE A 225 -11.33 -21.91 -15.42
C PHE A 225 -10.25 -21.74 -14.33
N GLY A 226 -9.29 -22.67 -14.25
CA GLY A 226 -8.14 -22.52 -13.35
C GLY A 226 -7.34 -21.25 -13.64
N GLY A 227 -7.05 -20.97 -14.91
CA GLY A 227 -6.35 -19.75 -15.32
C GLY A 227 -7.12 -18.47 -14.94
N PHE A 228 -8.44 -18.49 -15.10
CA PHE A 228 -9.32 -17.39 -14.67
C PHE A 228 -9.25 -17.16 -13.16
N VAL A 229 -9.34 -18.22 -12.33
CA VAL A 229 -9.21 -18.10 -10.88
C VAL A 229 -7.84 -17.55 -10.47
N ALA A 230 -6.76 -18.08 -11.06
CA ALA A 230 -5.40 -17.58 -10.79
C ALA A 230 -5.25 -16.09 -11.18
N ALA A 231 -5.81 -15.69 -12.32
CA ALA A 231 -5.82 -14.29 -12.76
C ALA A 231 -6.59 -13.38 -11.78
N CYS A 232 -7.78 -13.81 -11.32
CA CYS A 232 -8.54 -13.09 -10.30
C CYS A 232 -7.74 -12.93 -9.00
N CYS A 233 -7.04 -13.98 -8.54
CA CYS A 233 -6.19 -13.90 -7.35
C CYS A 233 -5.08 -12.85 -7.49
N VAL A 234 -4.40 -12.80 -8.64
CA VAL A 234 -3.33 -11.81 -8.91
C VAL A 234 -3.90 -10.39 -8.98
N VAL A 235 -5.02 -10.20 -9.69
CA VAL A 235 -5.67 -8.88 -9.81
C VAL A 235 -6.14 -8.38 -8.45
N PHE A 236 -6.80 -9.22 -7.65
CA PHE A 236 -7.25 -8.83 -6.32
C PHE A 236 -6.11 -8.63 -5.34
N ALA A 237 -5.02 -9.40 -5.43
CA ALA A 237 -3.82 -9.14 -4.66
C ALA A 237 -3.24 -7.76 -5.00
N ALA A 238 -3.20 -7.38 -6.29
CA ALA A 238 -2.71 -6.08 -6.72
C ALA A 238 -3.59 -4.94 -6.21
N LEU A 239 -4.91 -5.01 -6.45
CA LEU A 239 -5.88 -3.99 -6.03
C LEU A 239 -6.00 -3.90 -4.50
N GLY A 240 -6.02 -5.04 -3.82
CA GLY A 240 -6.16 -5.13 -2.37
C GLY A 240 -4.88 -4.87 -1.59
N SER A 241 -3.70 -4.84 -2.24
CA SER A 241 -2.39 -4.73 -1.57
C SER A 241 -2.27 -3.55 -0.59
N GLY A 242 -2.90 -2.42 -0.90
CA GLY A 242 -2.95 -1.26 -0.01
C GLY A 242 -3.89 -1.45 1.19
N MET A 243 -4.99 -2.17 1.01
CA MET A 243 -6.02 -2.38 2.04
C MET A 243 -5.64 -3.49 3.03
N LEU A 244 -4.86 -4.49 2.63
CA LEU A 244 -4.45 -5.61 3.50
C LEU A 244 -3.80 -5.16 4.83
N PRO A 245 -2.77 -4.29 4.86
CA PRO A 245 -2.21 -3.83 6.13
C PRO A 245 -3.20 -3.00 6.95
N SER A 246 -4.12 -2.28 6.29
CA SER A 246 -5.17 -1.51 6.96
C SER A 246 -6.24 -2.40 7.59
N ALA A 247 -6.68 -3.43 6.89
CA ALA A 247 -7.62 -4.42 7.40
C ALA A 247 -7.03 -5.13 8.63
N LEU A 248 -5.77 -5.58 8.56
CA LEU A 248 -5.10 -6.22 9.70
C LEU A 248 -4.92 -5.25 10.89
N ALA A 249 -4.70 -3.96 10.62
CA ALA A 249 -4.59 -2.93 11.66
C ALA A 249 -5.92 -2.60 12.35
N VAL A 250 -7.05 -2.76 11.63
CA VAL A 250 -8.41 -2.50 12.14
C VAL A 250 -8.97 -3.75 12.84
N GLU A 251 -8.90 -4.92 12.20
CA GLU A 251 -9.50 -6.17 12.71
C GLU A 251 -8.62 -6.90 13.71
N GLY A 252 -7.29 -6.76 13.61
CA GLY A 252 -6.35 -7.45 14.50
C GLY A 252 -6.37 -8.99 14.40
N THR A 253 -7.01 -9.55 13.36
CA THR A 253 -7.16 -11.00 13.11
C THR A 253 -5.96 -11.60 12.37
N ASP A 254 -6.11 -12.81 11.82
CA ASP A 254 -5.07 -13.49 11.05
C ASP A 254 -5.12 -13.09 9.56
N ALA A 255 -4.08 -13.48 8.81
CA ALA A 255 -3.95 -13.07 7.41
C ALA A 255 -5.04 -13.67 6.49
N PHE A 256 -5.56 -14.87 6.80
CA PHE A 256 -6.58 -15.52 5.96
C PHE A 256 -7.93 -14.82 6.06
N ASP A 257 -8.37 -14.46 7.28
CA ASP A 257 -9.60 -13.68 7.48
C ASP A 257 -9.51 -12.32 6.78
N VAL A 258 -8.39 -11.61 6.96
CA VAL A 258 -8.15 -10.31 6.32
C VAL A 258 -8.21 -10.39 4.79
N VAL A 259 -7.52 -11.35 4.18
CA VAL A 259 -7.55 -11.53 2.72
C VAL A 259 -8.96 -11.83 2.23
N SER A 260 -9.69 -12.70 2.94
CA SER A 260 -11.08 -13.05 2.62
C SER A 260 -11.99 -11.82 2.62
N ARG A 261 -11.90 -10.96 3.66
CA ARG A 261 -12.68 -9.72 3.76
C ARG A 261 -12.35 -8.71 2.67
N VAL A 262 -11.06 -8.43 2.44
CA VAL A 262 -10.64 -7.49 1.40
C VAL A 262 -11.11 -7.96 0.02
N PHE A 263 -10.99 -9.25 -0.28
CA PHE A 263 -11.42 -9.81 -1.57
C PHE A 263 -12.95 -9.77 -1.71
N THR A 264 -13.67 -10.05 -0.63
CA THR A 264 -15.13 -9.89 -0.53
C THR A 264 -15.53 -8.45 -0.89
N PHE A 265 -14.87 -7.45 -0.31
CA PHE A 265 -15.20 -6.04 -0.58
C PHE A 265 -14.94 -5.64 -2.04
N LEU A 266 -13.83 -6.11 -2.62
CA LEU A 266 -13.51 -5.90 -4.03
C LEU A 266 -14.55 -6.55 -4.96
N LEU A 267 -15.08 -7.72 -4.59
CA LEU A 267 -16.08 -8.45 -5.36
C LEU A 267 -17.48 -7.82 -5.29
N TYR A 268 -17.93 -7.46 -4.09
CA TYR A 268 -19.31 -6.98 -3.90
C TYR A 268 -19.49 -5.51 -4.31
N ARG A 269 -18.45 -4.68 -4.25
CA ARG A 269 -18.53 -3.23 -4.53
C ARG A 269 -17.37 -2.70 -5.40
N PRO A 270 -17.05 -3.31 -6.55
CA PRO A 270 -15.88 -2.94 -7.35
C PRO A 270 -15.93 -1.50 -7.86
N VAL A 271 -17.10 -1.05 -8.33
CA VAL A 271 -17.29 0.32 -8.83
C VAL A 271 -17.07 1.35 -7.73
N ARG A 272 -17.56 1.07 -6.51
CA ARG A 272 -17.36 1.98 -5.37
C ARG A 272 -15.89 2.03 -4.97
N TYR A 273 -15.21 0.89 -4.90
CA TYR A 273 -13.77 0.83 -4.66
C TYR A 273 -13.00 1.68 -5.68
N LEU A 274 -13.31 1.56 -6.98
CA LEU A 274 -12.65 2.33 -8.04
C LEU A 274 -12.90 3.83 -7.91
N ILE A 275 -14.15 4.25 -7.65
CA ILE A 275 -14.50 5.67 -7.46
C ILE A 275 -13.79 6.24 -6.24
N LEU A 276 -13.83 5.57 -5.10
CA LEU A 276 -13.18 6.05 -3.86
C LEU A 276 -11.66 6.14 -4.04
N THR A 277 -11.06 5.14 -4.69
CA THR A 277 -9.61 5.15 -5.00
C THR A 277 -9.27 6.30 -5.95
N ALA A 278 -10.08 6.55 -6.98
CA ALA A 278 -9.86 7.68 -7.90
C ALA A 278 -9.98 9.05 -7.19
N VAL A 279 -10.99 9.22 -6.33
CA VAL A 279 -11.15 10.43 -5.51
C VAL A 279 -9.93 10.64 -4.61
N MET A 280 -9.46 9.58 -3.95
CA MET A 280 -8.26 9.62 -3.12
C MET A 280 -6.99 9.89 -3.91
N LEU A 281 -6.87 9.36 -5.12
CA LEU A 281 -5.73 9.62 -5.99
C LEU A 281 -5.65 11.11 -6.35
N VAL A 282 -6.78 11.69 -6.77
CA VAL A 282 -6.87 13.12 -7.15
C VAL A 282 -6.62 14.02 -5.94
N TYR A 283 -7.24 13.71 -4.80
CA TYR A 283 -7.06 14.48 -3.58
C TYR A 283 -5.63 14.36 -3.03
N GLY A 284 -5.05 13.16 -3.08
CA GLY A 284 -3.66 12.90 -2.74
C GLY A 284 -2.69 13.67 -3.62
N ALA A 285 -2.92 13.70 -4.93
CA ALA A 285 -2.11 14.49 -5.86
C ALA A 285 -2.16 15.99 -5.51
N PHE A 286 -3.37 16.53 -5.28
CA PHE A 286 -3.54 17.93 -4.89
C PHE A 286 -2.83 18.27 -3.56
N THR A 287 -2.99 17.45 -2.54
CA THR A 287 -2.37 17.69 -1.23
C THR A 287 -0.85 17.49 -1.26
N TYR A 288 -0.35 16.55 -2.06
CA TYR A 288 1.07 16.36 -2.31
C TYR A 288 1.69 17.58 -2.98
N LEU A 289 0.99 18.24 -3.93
CA LEU A 289 1.45 19.49 -4.53
C LEU A 289 1.58 20.61 -3.48
N ILE A 290 0.67 20.71 -2.51
CA ILE A 290 0.76 21.69 -1.41
C ILE A 290 2.00 21.41 -0.55
N VAL A 291 2.22 20.16 -0.15
CA VAL A 291 3.41 19.77 0.63
C VAL A 291 4.70 20.02 -0.15
N GLY A 292 4.72 19.67 -1.44
CA GLY A 292 5.84 19.93 -2.34
C GLY A 292 6.12 21.43 -2.51
N LEU A 293 5.08 22.26 -2.59
CA LEU A 293 5.21 23.72 -2.63
C LEU A 293 5.82 24.27 -1.34
N ILE A 294 5.41 23.75 -0.17
CA ILE A 294 6.00 24.15 1.12
C ILE A 294 7.49 23.78 1.17
N VAL A 295 7.86 22.58 0.72
CA VAL A 295 9.27 22.15 0.65
C VAL A 295 10.07 23.03 -0.30
N PHE A 296 9.52 23.30 -1.50
CA PHE A 296 10.14 24.18 -2.50
C PHE A 296 10.33 25.60 -1.94
N LEU A 297 9.30 26.20 -1.35
CA LEU A 297 9.36 27.53 -0.76
C LEU A 297 10.38 27.57 0.39
N THR A 298 10.43 26.52 1.21
CA THR A 298 11.44 26.40 2.28
C THR A 298 12.85 26.48 1.71
N LEU A 299 13.17 25.65 0.70
CA LEU A 299 14.49 25.65 0.06
C LEU A 299 14.79 26.98 -0.64
N TRP A 300 13.79 27.57 -1.32
CA TRP A 300 13.93 28.83 -2.03
C TRP A 300 14.21 30.00 -1.07
N PHE A 301 13.46 30.11 0.04
CA PHE A 301 13.69 31.13 1.05
C PHE A 301 15.03 30.93 1.77
N THR A 302 15.34 29.70 2.18
CA THR A 302 16.62 29.39 2.83
C THR A 302 17.79 29.73 1.93
N ARG A 303 17.75 29.38 0.64
CA ARG A 303 18.79 29.75 -0.31
C ARG A 303 18.91 31.26 -0.45
N SER A 304 17.81 31.94 -0.71
CA SER A 304 17.81 33.39 -0.96
C SER A 304 18.34 34.17 0.24
N ALA A 305 17.98 33.75 1.46
CA ALA A 305 18.46 34.38 2.69
C ALA A 305 19.92 34.01 3.02
N ALA A 306 20.30 32.74 2.87
CA ALA A 306 21.65 32.28 3.21
C ALA A 306 22.72 32.75 2.21
N GLY A 307 22.35 32.91 0.93
CA GLY A 307 23.28 33.30 -0.13
C GLY A 307 23.47 34.81 -0.33
N ILE A 308 22.66 35.66 0.30
CA ILE A 308 22.61 37.10 -0.01
C ILE A 308 23.95 37.85 0.17
N TRP A 309 24.80 37.39 1.10
CA TRP A 309 26.12 37.98 1.37
C TRP A 309 27.26 36.97 1.18
N VAL A 310 27.01 35.85 0.48
CA VAL A 310 27.97 34.76 0.31
C VAL A 310 28.19 34.49 -1.18
N ASP A 311 29.33 34.93 -1.67
CA ASP A 311 29.75 34.66 -3.05
C ASP A 311 29.89 33.15 -3.26
N GLY A 312 29.36 32.64 -4.39
CA GLY A 312 29.45 31.22 -4.74
C GLY A 312 28.50 30.30 -3.97
N PHE A 313 27.61 30.80 -3.11
CA PHE A 313 26.63 29.98 -2.39
C PHE A 313 25.72 29.16 -3.32
N ASP A 314 25.50 29.64 -4.54
CA ASP A 314 24.74 28.94 -5.58
C ASP A 314 25.34 27.58 -5.98
N GLN A 315 26.66 27.41 -5.81
CA GLN A 315 27.36 26.13 -6.03
C GLN A 315 27.13 25.16 -4.86
N LEU A 316 26.90 25.68 -3.64
CA LEU A 316 26.63 24.88 -2.45
C LEU A 316 25.17 24.41 -2.38
N LEU A 317 24.23 25.26 -2.82
CA LEU A 317 22.79 24.94 -2.87
C LEU A 317 22.20 25.35 -4.23
N PRO A 318 22.13 24.41 -5.21
CA PRO A 318 21.57 24.63 -6.53
C PRO A 318 20.10 25.10 -6.50
N VAL A 319 19.61 25.66 -7.62
CA VAL A 319 18.27 26.28 -7.64
C VAL A 319 17.28 25.15 -7.52
N ALA A 320 16.50 25.13 -6.43
CA ALA A 320 15.39 24.20 -6.33
C ALA A 320 14.40 24.52 -7.46
N GLN A 321 14.00 23.51 -8.22
CA GLN A 321 12.93 23.61 -9.21
C GLN A 321 11.70 22.88 -8.68
N LEU A 322 10.51 23.39 -9.00
CA LEU A 322 9.28 22.70 -8.62
C LEU A 322 9.24 21.34 -9.34
N GLY A 323 9.18 20.25 -8.57
CA GLY A 323 9.25 18.88 -9.08
C GLY A 323 10.65 18.25 -9.12
N GLN A 324 11.72 19.06 -9.10
CA GLN A 324 13.11 18.62 -8.95
C GLN A 324 13.84 19.48 -7.91
N PRO A 325 13.50 19.35 -6.61
CA PRO A 325 14.03 20.24 -5.58
C PRO A 325 15.51 19.98 -5.25
N LEU A 326 16.04 18.78 -5.56
CA LEU A 326 17.46 18.47 -5.46
C LEU A 326 18.12 18.63 -6.82
N GLY A 327 18.76 19.78 -7.05
CA GLY A 327 19.59 19.99 -8.24
C GLY A 327 20.89 19.18 -8.20
N ALA A 328 21.51 19.00 -9.37
CA ALA A 328 22.84 18.39 -9.46
C ALA A 328 23.89 19.28 -8.77
N LEU A 329 24.76 18.66 -7.96
CA LEU A 329 25.92 19.34 -7.40
C LEU A 329 27.05 19.30 -8.43
N ASP A 330 27.50 20.47 -8.87
CA ASP A 330 28.82 20.58 -9.49
C ASP A 330 29.85 20.73 -8.37
N THR A 331 30.75 19.76 -8.28
CA THR A 331 31.81 19.75 -7.25
C THR A 331 33.19 19.98 -7.86
N GLU A 332 33.24 20.26 -9.17
CA GLU A 332 34.47 20.62 -9.86
C GLU A 332 34.92 22.01 -9.41
N GLY A 333 36.17 22.12 -8.95
CA GLY A 333 36.74 23.39 -8.48
C GLY A 333 36.54 23.73 -7.00
N LEU A 334 35.74 22.97 -6.23
CA LEU A 334 35.55 23.21 -4.79
C LEU A 334 36.74 22.72 -3.95
N SER A 335 37.11 23.51 -2.93
CA SER A 335 38.07 23.11 -1.88
C SER A 335 37.54 21.94 -1.03
N THR A 336 38.41 21.25 -0.29
CA THR A 336 38.01 20.11 0.56
C THR A 336 36.96 20.50 1.61
N SER A 337 37.07 21.69 2.20
CA SER A 337 36.08 22.21 3.14
C SER A 337 34.75 22.51 2.46
N GLU A 338 34.75 23.07 1.24
CA GLU A 338 33.54 23.36 0.49
C GLU A 338 32.83 22.08 0.02
N LYS A 339 33.59 21.04 -0.34
CA LYS A 339 33.04 19.71 -0.63
C LYS A 339 32.33 19.12 0.58
N ALA A 340 32.93 19.23 1.78
CA ALA A 340 32.30 18.77 3.02
C ALA A 340 31.03 19.57 3.35
N THR A 341 31.07 20.89 3.17
CA THR A 341 29.90 21.77 3.36
C THR A 341 28.77 21.46 2.38
N SER A 342 29.09 21.31 1.09
CA SER A 342 28.12 20.97 0.03
C SER A 342 27.45 19.62 0.30
N TRP A 343 28.23 18.62 0.73
CA TRP A 343 27.69 17.32 1.13
C TRP A 343 26.72 17.44 2.32
N LEU A 344 27.08 18.19 3.35
CA LEU A 344 26.23 18.36 4.54
C LEU A 344 24.93 19.10 4.20
N ILE A 345 25.01 20.17 3.40
CA ILE A 345 23.83 20.89 2.91
C ILE A 345 22.93 19.97 2.09
N ARG A 346 23.51 19.10 1.25
CA ARG A 346 22.76 18.11 0.47
C ARG A 346 22.06 17.08 1.35
N VAL A 347 22.67 16.62 2.44
CA VAL A 347 22.02 15.71 3.40
C VAL A 347 20.77 16.36 3.99
N TRP A 348 20.87 17.60 4.47
CA TRP A 348 19.72 18.31 5.04
C TRP A 348 18.63 18.59 4.00
N SER A 349 19.02 18.99 2.79
CA SER A 349 18.08 19.21 1.68
C SER A 349 17.39 17.92 1.25
N ALA A 350 18.12 16.80 1.23
CA ALA A 350 17.60 15.48 0.93
C ALA A 350 16.65 14.97 2.02
N LEU A 351 16.94 15.22 3.29
CA LEU A 351 16.02 14.90 4.39
C LEU A 351 14.72 15.69 4.29
N LEU A 352 14.80 17.00 4.01
CA LEU A 352 13.63 17.85 3.82
C LEU A 352 12.78 17.38 2.62
N PHE A 353 13.40 17.02 1.50
CA PHE A 353 12.70 16.40 0.38
C PHE A 353 12.14 15.02 0.73
N GLY A 354 12.88 14.24 1.52
CA GLY A 354 12.43 12.95 2.05
C GLY A 354 11.13 13.07 2.84
N VAL A 355 10.88 14.21 3.49
CA VAL A 355 9.59 14.48 4.18
C VAL A 355 8.42 14.54 3.21
N SER A 356 8.55 15.09 1.99
CA SER A 356 7.43 15.09 1.03
C SER A 356 7.12 13.68 0.53
N ILE A 357 8.15 12.86 0.28
CA ILE A 357 7.96 11.46 -0.10
C ILE A 357 7.37 10.64 1.07
N ALA A 358 7.87 10.88 2.29
CA ALA A 358 7.34 10.25 3.51
C ALA A 358 5.87 10.62 3.74
N TYR A 359 5.48 11.86 3.45
CA TYR A 359 4.08 12.28 3.46
C TYR A 359 3.25 11.48 2.45
N ALA A 360 3.75 11.24 1.23
CA ALA A 360 3.02 10.43 0.25
C ALA A 360 2.78 8.98 0.74
N ALA A 361 3.78 8.36 1.38
CA ALA A 361 3.62 7.05 2.01
C ALA A 361 2.60 7.08 3.17
N SER A 362 2.71 8.08 4.05
CA SER A 362 1.76 8.32 5.16
C SER A 362 0.32 8.49 4.66
N TYR A 363 0.14 9.32 3.63
CA TYR A 363 -1.14 9.58 2.98
C TYR A 363 -1.70 8.31 2.36
N PHE A 364 -0.90 7.54 1.63
CA PHE A 364 -1.33 6.30 0.99
C PHE A 364 -1.95 5.33 2.02
N PHE A 365 -1.23 4.97 3.08
CA PHE A 365 -1.78 4.03 4.08
C PHE A 365 -2.93 4.62 4.91
N THR A 366 -2.94 5.93 5.14
CA THR A 366 -4.08 6.60 5.80
C THR A 366 -5.33 6.55 4.90
N ALA A 367 -5.18 6.81 3.60
CA ALA A 367 -6.27 6.75 2.63
C ALA A 367 -6.78 5.32 2.43
N GLN A 368 -5.90 4.32 2.38
CA GLN A 368 -6.28 2.90 2.33
C GLN A 368 -7.04 2.45 3.59
N THR A 369 -6.71 3.02 4.74
CA THR A 369 -7.43 2.75 5.99
C THR A 369 -8.86 3.29 5.93
N TRP A 370 -9.04 4.53 5.46
CA TRP A 370 -10.38 5.06 5.23
C TRP A 370 -11.15 4.30 4.14
N LEU A 371 -10.48 3.89 3.06
CA LEU A 371 -11.08 3.08 2.00
C LEU A 371 -11.61 1.76 2.54
N TYR A 372 -10.81 1.08 3.38
CA TYR A 372 -11.22 -0.14 4.07
C TYR A 372 -12.43 0.10 4.98
N LEU A 373 -12.38 1.11 5.85
CA LEU A 373 -13.46 1.42 6.79
C LEU A 373 -14.78 1.74 6.07
N LEU A 374 -14.73 2.50 4.97
CA LEU A 374 -15.91 2.80 4.17
C LEU A 374 -16.50 1.53 3.56
N LEU A 375 -15.68 0.71 2.90
CA LEU A 375 -16.16 -0.52 2.26
C LEU A 375 -16.69 -1.54 3.28
N ARG A 376 -16.03 -1.67 4.44
CA ARG A 376 -16.50 -2.49 5.57
C ARG A 376 -17.89 -2.05 6.03
N ARG A 377 -18.10 -0.75 6.23
CA ARG A 377 -19.42 -0.22 6.60
C ARG A 377 -20.49 -0.49 5.54
N ASP A 378 -20.14 -0.44 4.26
CA ASP A 378 -21.12 -0.62 3.18
C ASP A 378 -21.49 -2.07 2.89
N VAL A 379 -20.56 -3.00 3.13
CA VAL A 379 -20.72 -4.43 2.84
C VAL A 379 -21.17 -5.18 4.09
N ASP A 380 -20.51 -4.95 5.23
CA ASP A 380 -20.76 -5.66 6.48
C ASP A 380 -21.72 -4.91 7.42
N GLY A 381 -21.96 -3.62 7.18
CA GLY A 381 -22.79 -2.79 8.06
C GLY A 381 -22.11 -2.42 9.38
N THR A 382 -20.82 -2.73 9.54
CA THR A 382 -20.06 -2.44 10.77
C THR A 382 -19.81 -0.95 10.93
N ASP A 383 -19.96 -0.45 12.15
CA ASP A 383 -19.69 0.96 12.45
C ASP A 383 -18.19 1.26 12.53
N PHE A 384 -17.82 2.53 12.38
CA PHE A 384 -16.42 2.97 12.40
C PHE A 384 -15.78 2.79 13.78
N GLU A 385 -16.55 2.85 14.87
CA GLU A 385 -16.01 2.75 16.23
C GLU A 385 -15.59 1.33 16.61
N GLU A 386 -16.00 0.32 15.84
CA GLU A 386 -15.67 -1.08 16.11
C GLU A 386 -14.31 -1.44 15.49
N TYR A 387 -13.25 -1.42 16.30
CA TYR A 387 -11.90 -1.85 15.90
C TYR A 387 -11.23 -2.65 17.02
N ALA A 388 -10.24 -3.47 16.66
CA ALA A 388 -9.51 -4.28 17.62
C ALA A 388 -8.84 -3.42 18.71
N ALA A 389 -9.29 -3.59 19.95
CA ALA A 389 -8.74 -2.93 21.12
C ALA A 389 -7.34 -3.49 21.46
N GLU A 390 -6.52 -2.73 22.19
CA GLU A 390 -5.18 -3.17 22.59
C GLU A 390 -5.22 -4.44 23.48
N GLU A 391 -6.30 -4.65 24.24
CA GLU A 391 -6.47 -5.82 25.11
C GLU A 391 -6.57 -7.14 24.33
N ASP A 392 -7.08 -7.11 23.09
CA ASP A 392 -7.11 -8.28 22.20
C ASP A 392 -5.75 -8.59 21.57
N ALA A 393 -4.74 -7.72 21.75
CA ALA A 393 -3.41 -7.91 21.19
C ALA A 393 -2.64 -9.10 21.78
N GLY A 394 -3.02 -9.57 22.97
CA GLY A 394 -2.41 -10.70 23.68
C GLY A 394 -3.09 -12.06 23.46
N ARG A 395 -4.30 -12.09 22.86
CA ARG A 395 -4.97 -13.35 22.51
C ARG A 395 -4.53 -13.74 21.10
N THR A 396 -3.52 -14.61 21.02
CA THR A 396 -3.34 -15.43 19.83
C THR A 396 -4.62 -16.27 19.69
N VAL A 397 -5.47 -15.90 18.73
CA VAL A 397 -6.65 -16.69 18.37
C VAL A 397 -6.12 -18.01 17.81
N VAL A 398 -6.02 -19.02 18.67
CA VAL A 398 -5.96 -20.41 18.24
C VAL A 398 -7.30 -20.66 17.54
N PRO A 399 -7.32 -21.16 16.29
CA PRO A 399 -8.58 -21.47 15.64
C PRO A 399 -9.30 -22.52 16.49
N SER A 400 -10.43 -22.11 17.07
CA SER A 400 -11.34 -23.01 17.77
C SER A 400 -11.92 -23.95 16.72
N SER A 401 -11.31 -25.12 16.59
CA SER A 401 -11.89 -26.22 15.84
C SER A 401 -13.06 -26.76 16.64
N ALA A 402 -14.25 -26.58 16.07
CA ALA A 402 -15.44 -27.40 16.19
C ALA A 402 -15.77 -28.03 17.57
N THR A 403 -16.81 -27.46 18.19
CA THR A 403 -17.98 -28.20 18.71
C THR A 403 -17.68 -29.54 19.40
N ALA A 404 -17.34 -29.48 20.69
CA ALA A 404 -17.61 -30.60 21.59
C ALA A 404 -19.09 -30.55 21.98
N SER A 405 -19.87 -31.36 21.27
CA SER A 405 -21.25 -31.77 21.50
C SER A 405 -21.71 -31.67 22.97
N GLU A 406 -22.64 -30.75 23.23
CA GLU A 406 -23.55 -30.87 24.37
C GLU A 406 -24.48 -32.06 24.09
N LYS A 407 -24.24 -33.19 24.77
CA LYS A 407 -25.17 -34.31 24.78
C LYS A 407 -26.35 -33.95 25.67
N ILE A 408 -27.47 -33.58 25.05
CA ILE A 408 -28.80 -33.73 25.63
C ILE A 408 -29.14 -35.22 25.50
N ASP A 409 -29.31 -35.91 26.63
CA ASP A 409 -29.77 -37.29 26.67
C ASP A 409 -31.31 -37.30 26.80
N PRO A 410 -32.07 -37.84 25.84
CA PRO A 410 -33.51 -37.97 25.93
C PRO A 410 -33.91 -39.45 26.06
N ASP A 411 -34.21 -39.91 27.28
CA ASP A 411 -35.11 -41.04 27.49
C ASP A 411 -35.66 -41.01 28.94
N GLY A 412 -36.99 -40.91 29.06
CA GLY A 412 -37.76 -40.96 30.33
C GLY A 412 -37.97 -42.41 30.83
N PRO A 413 -39.07 -42.76 31.53
CA PRO A 413 -40.18 -41.98 32.11
C PRO A 413 -40.31 -42.19 33.64
N GLY A 414 -41.28 -41.50 34.26
CA GLY A 414 -41.40 -41.35 35.71
C GLY A 414 -41.88 -42.56 36.51
N ASP A 415 -41.83 -42.41 37.84
CA ASP A 415 -42.86 -42.96 38.72
C ASP A 415 -42.90 -42.20 40.06
N THR A 416 -44.13 -42.12 40.55
CA THR A 416 -44.73 -41.68 41.81
C THR A 416 -43.89 -41.40 43.06
N GLY A 417 -44.38 -40.44 43.86
CA GLY A 417 -44.69 -40.77 45.27
C GLY A 417 -44.31 -39.76 46.35
N SER A 418 -45.30 -38.94 46.75
CA SER A 418 -45.71 -38.65 48.13
C SER A 418 -44.82 -37.87 49.13
N GLN A 419 -45.49 -36.90 49.78
CA GLN A 419 -45.33 -36.39 51.16
C GLN A 419 -44.17 -35.42 51.42
N ASP A 420 -44.32 -34.30 52.15
CA ASP A 420 -45.45 -33.73 52.91
C ASP A 420 -45.17 -32.23 53.09
N ASP A 421 -46.21 -31.41 53.03
CA ASP A 421 -46.26 -30.10 53.68
C ASP A 421 -46.41 -30.32 55.19
N ALA A 422 -45.62 -29.62 56.01
CA ALA A 422 -46.03 -29.29 57.38
C ALA A 422 -45.27 -28.07 57.91
N ASP A 423 -46.06 -27.13 58.40
CA ASP A 423 -45.75 -25.90 59.11
C ASP A 423 -44.70 -26.03 60.24
N ALA A 424 -43.86 -25.00 60.38
CA ALA A 424 -43.46 -24.38 61.65
C ALA A 424 -42.83 -23.01 61.41
#